data_AF-A0A3D2MP92-F1
#
_entry.id   AF-A0A3D2MP92-F1
#
_cell.length_a   1.000
_cell.length_b   1.000
_cell.length_c   1.000
_cell.angle_alpha   90.00
_cell.angle_beta   90.00
_cell.angle_gamma   90.00
#
_symmetry.space_group_name_H-M   'P 1'
#
loop_
_entity.id
_entity.type
_entity.pdbx_description
1 polymer ?
#
loop_
_entity_poly.entity_id
_entity_poly.type
_entity_poly.pdbx_seq_one_letter_code
_entity_poly.pdbx_strand_id
1 'polypeptide(L)' 'MRVNAKQIWQTALERLQTRVQPAIFTTWFQGTYAHSFQGGIFVVHVPTTFAKAHLEGRFADVTHSILME' A
#
# COMPACT_ATOMS: atom_id res chain seq x y z
N MET A 1 19.02 -8.50 -9.34
CA MET A 1 18.47 -8.57 -7.98
C MET A 1 16.97 -8.77 -8.08
N ARG A 2 16.40 -9.88 -7.58
CA ARG A 2 14.94 -10.05 -7.59
C ARG A 2 14.37 -9.16 -6.50
N VAL A 3 13.65 -8.11 -6.88
CA VAL A 3 12.96 -7.27 -5.92
C VAL A 3 11.76 -8.04 -5.39
N ASN A 4 11.66 -8.19 -4.07
CA ASN A 4 10.56 -8.90 -3.44
C ASN A 4 9.44 -7.90 -3.09
N ALA A 5 8.48 -7.75 -4.01
CA ALA A 5 7.36 -6.83 -3.85
C ALA A 5 6.57 -7.08 -2.54
N LYS A 6 6.46 -8.33 -2.08
CA LYS A 6 5.79 -8.65 -0.81
C LYS A 6 6.52 -8.06 0.39
N GLN A 7 7.85 -8.16 0.42
CA GLN A 7 8.65 -7.57 1.49
C GLN A 7 8.57 -6.04 1.47
N ILE A 8 8.64 -5.41 0.28
CA ILE A 8 8.49 -3.95 0.15
C ILE A 8 7.14 -3.50 0.71
N TRP A 9 6.05 -4.17 0.31
CA TRP A 9 4.73 -3.79 0.78
C TRP A 9 4.54 -4.04 2.27
N GLN A 10 5.11 -5.11 2.80
CA GLN A 10 5.07 -5.37 4.25
C GLN A 10 5.73 -4.23 5.04
N THR A 11 6.93 -3.78 4.62
CA THR A 11 7.59 -2.62 5.23
C THR A 11 6.79 -1.33 5.02
N ALA A 12 6.17 -1.14 3.86
CA ALA A 12 5.30 0.01 3.61
C ALA A 12 4.08 0.01 4.54
N LEU A 13 3.46 -1.15 4.80
CA LEU A 13 2.34 -1.30 5.73
C LEU A 13 2.75 -0.97 7.17
N GLU A 14 3.92 -1.41 7.62
CA GLU A 14 4.45 -1.06 8.94
C GLU A 14 4.64 0.45 9.09
N ARG A 15 5.20 1.10 8.07
CA ARG A 15 5.34 2.57 8.04
C ARG A 15 3.98 3.26 8.02
N LEU A 16 3.06 2.82 7.17
CA LEU A 16 1.69 3.35 7.09
C LEU A 16 0.97 3.28 8.44
N GLN A 17 1.09 2.16 9.15
CA GLN A 17 0.46 1.97 10.46
C GLN A 17 0.92 3.01 11.49
N THR A 18 2.15 3.53 11.37
CA THR A 18 2.66 4.61 12.24
C THR A 18 2.30 6.02 11.75
N ARG A 19 1.91 6.18 10.48
CA ARG A 19 1.64 7.48 9.83
C ARG A 19 0.16 7.86 9.83
N VAL A 20 -0.74 6.90 9.96
CA VAL A 20 -2.20 7.12 9.92
C VAL A 20 -2.87 6.68 11.22
N GLN A 21 -4.09 7.14 11.46
CA GLN A 21 -4.88 6.69 12.61
C GLN A 21 -5.19 5.18 12.50
N PRO A 22 -5.25 4.43 13.61
CA PRO A 22 -5.49 2.98 13.58
C PRO A 22 -6.75 2.57 12.80
N ALA A 23 -7.86 3.31 12.97
CA ALA A 23 -9.10 3.04 12.25
C ALA A 23 -8.92 3.19 10.72
N ILE A 24 -8.17 4.19 10.27
CA ILE A 24 -7.86 4.39 8.85
C ILE A 24 -7.03 3.24 8.30
N PHE A 25 -6.02 2.80 9.06
CA PHE A 25 -5.20 1.64 8.66
C PHE A 25 -6.05 0.38 8.52
N THR A 26 -6.82 0.05 9.56
CA THR A 26 -7.66 -1.14 9.59
C THR A 26 -8.71 -1.15 8.49
N THR A 27 -9.32 -0.01 8.17
CA THR A 27 -10.38 0.06 7.15
C THR A 27 -9.84 -0.01 5.72
N TRP A 28 -8.72 0.67 5.44
CA TRP A 28 -8.29 0.90 4.05
C TRP A 28 -7.06 0.11 3.63
N PHE A 29 -6.15 -0.19 4.57
CA PHE A 29 -4.86 -0.80 4.24
C PHE A 29 -4.74 -2.26 4.68
N GLN A 30 -5.46 -2.66 5.73
CA GLN A 30 -5.46 -4.05 6.19
C GLN A 30 -6.01 -4.99 5.11
N GLY A 31 -5.30 -6.09 4.87
CA GLY A 31 -5.67 -7.08 3.85
C GLY A 31 -5.24 -6.72 2.42
N THR A 32 -4.58 -5.58 2.22
CA THR A 32 -3.90 -5.27 0.95
C THR A 32 -2.58 -6.03 0.85
N TYR A 33 -2.17 -6.40 -0.36
CA TYR A 33 -0.91 -7.11 -0.57
C TYR A 33 -0.30 -6.81 -1.94
N ALA A 34 1.04 -6.89 -2.03
CA ALA A 34 1.73 -6.72 -3.29
C ALA A 34 1.39 -7.85 -4.28
N HIS A 35 1.02 -7.46 -5.49
CA HIS A 35 0.92 -8.35 -6.64
C HIS A 35 2.28 -8.48 -7.35
N SER A 36 2.85 -7.35 -7.75
CA SER A 36 4.08 -7.30 -8.55
C SER A 36 4.76 -5.95 -8.43
N PHE A 37 6.06 -5.93 -8.73
CA PHE A 37 6.82 -4.70 -8.97
C PHE A 37 7.71 -4.92 -10.19
N GLN A 38 7.32 -4.33 -11.32
CA GLN A 38 7.98 -4.53 -12.61
C GLN A 38 7.94 -3.24 -13.42
N GLY A 39 9.06 -2.87 -14.05
CA GLY A 39 9.13 -1.68 -14.91
C GLY A 39 8.78 -0.37 -14.18
N GLY A 40 9.06 -0.27 -12.88
CA GLY A 40 8.70 0.88 -12.05
C GLY A 40 7.23 0.93 -11.63
N ILE A 41 6.41 -0.05 -12.03
CA ILE A 41 4.99 -0.13 -11.67
C ILE A 41 4.83 -1.10 -10.50
N PHE A 42 4.35 -0.58 -9.37
CA PHE A 42 4.01 -1.37 -8.19
C PHE A 42 2.51 -1.64 -8.16
N VAL A 43 2.10 -2.91 -8.26
CA VAL A 43 0.69 -3.30 -8.29
C VAL A 43 0.30 -3.89 -6.94
N VAL A 44 -0.76 -3.35 -6.33
CA VAL A 44 -1.31 -3.78 -5.04
C VAL A 44 -2.71 -4.34 -5.24
N HIS A 45 -2.97 -5.52 -4.67
CA HIS A 45 -4.33 -6.06 -4.53
C HIS A 45 -5.01 -5.44 -3.33
N VAL A 46 -6.29 -5.12 -3.50
CA VAL A 46 -7.15 -4.53 -2.47
C VAL A 46 -8.41 -5.39 -2.30
N PRO A 47 -8.99 -5.45 -1.09
CA PRO A 47 -10.06 -6.40 -0.79
C PRO A 47 -11.39 -6.07 -1.47
N THR A 48 -11.63 -4.80 -1.81
CA THR A 48 -12.88 -4.34 -2.43
C THR A 48 -12.66 -3.20 -3.41
N THR A 49 -13.61 -2.99 -4.32
CA THR A 49 -13.62 -1.83 -5.23
C THR A 49 -13.78 -0.49 -4.49
N PHE A 50 -14.46 -0.48 -3.35
CA PHE A 50 -14.55 0.70 -2.48
C PHE A 50 -13.20 1.05 -1.87
N ALA A 51 -12.46 0.06 -1.38
CA ALA A 51 -11.11 0.26 -0.87
C ALA A 51 -10.19 0.80 -1.97
N LYS A 52 -10.30 0.26 -3.19
CA LYS A 52 -9.57 0.77 -4.36
C LYS A 52 -9.82 2.27 -4.56
N ALA A 53 -11.08 2.66 -4.75
CA ALA A 53 -11.44 4.04 -5.05
C ALA A 53 -11.03 5.00 -3.93
N HIS A 54 -11.15 4.59 -2.68
CA HIS A 54 -10.78 5.42 -1.54
C HIS A 54 -9.25 5.58 -1.40
N LEU A 55 -8.49 4.50 -1.60
CA LEU A 55 -7.03 4.56 -1.58
C LEU A 55 -6.50 5.44 -2.72
N GLU A 56 -7.02 5.27 -3.94
CA GLU A 56 -6.64 6.09 -5.09
C GLU A 56 -7.01 7.57 -4.90
N GLY A 57 -8.19 7.85 -4.32
CA GLY A 57 -8.67 9.22 -4.15
C GLY A 57 -8.08 9.99 -2.96
N ARG A 58 -7.70 9.31 -1.88
CA ARG A 58 -7.32 9.97 -0.61
C ARG A 58 -5.93 9.63 -0.11
N PHE A 59 -5.40 8.47 -0.47
CA PHE A 59 -4.18 7.90 0.12
C PHE A 59 -3.09 7.57 -0.91
N ALA A 60 -3.28 7.92 -2.18
CA ALA A 60 -2.29 7.70 -3.22
C ALA A 60 -0.96 8.38 -2.88
N ASP A 61 -0.99 9.65 -2.47
CA ASP A 61 0.22 10.43 -2.19
C ASP A 61 1.03 9.88 -1.01
N VAL A 62 0.38 9.55 0.11
CA VAL A 62 1.08 8.99 1.28
C VAL A 62 1.64 7.61 0.99
N THR A 63 0.89 6.79 0.24
CA THR A 63 1.35 5.45 -0.17
C THR A 63 2.56 5.55 -1.09
N HIS A 64 2.51 6.46 -2.06
CA HIS A 64 3.63 6.71 -2.97
C HIS A 64 4.87 7.23 -2.22
N SER A 65 4.70 8.22 -1.33
CA SER A 65 5.79 8.76 -0.51
C SER A 65 6.50 7.65 0.29
N ILE A 66 5.73 6.77 0.95
CA ILE A 66 6.28 5.67 1.75
C ILE A 66 7.05 4.64 0.90
N LEU A 67 6.64 4.42 -0.34
CA LEU A 67 7.33 3.52 -1.29
C LEU A 67 8.62 4.13 -1.85
N MET A 68 8.80 5.45 -1.77
CA MET A 68 9.98 6.17 -2.26
C MET A 68 11.02 6.47 -1.17
N GLU A 69 10.67 6.30 0.11
CA GLU A 69 11.58 6.38 1.27
C GLU A 69 12.47 5.12 1.40
#